data_AF-A0A1J4UIU9-F1
#
_entry.id   AF-A0A1J4UIU9-F1
#
_cell.length_a   1.000
_cell.length_b   1.000
_cell.length_c   1.000
_cell.angle_alpha   90.00
_cell.angle_beta   90.00
_cell.angle_gamma   90.00
#
_symmetry.space_group_name_H-M   'P 1'
#
loop_
_entity.id
_entity.type
_entity.pdbx_description
1 polymer ?
#
loop_
_entity_poly.entity_id
_entity_poly.type
_entity_poly.pdbx_seq_one_letter_code
_entity_poly.pdbx_strand_id
1 'polypeptide(L)'
;MISVIPMGIKVVKRGDSFKELKLRTSIKKCRAKPATVSAAVAAVKKKLRNGMSTLEIRKTVTDVLKKTDPKVAKHYATGKKK
;
A
#
# COMPACT_ATOMS: atom_id res chain seq x y z
N MET A 1 21.11 -1.00 -2.01
CA MET A 1 20.34 -2.22 -1.68
C MET A 1 19.08 -2.27 -2.53
N ILE A 2 19.10 -3.09 -3.59
CA ILE A 2 17.95 -3.28 -4.49
C ILE A 2 16.97 -4.23 -3.78
N SER A 3 15.80 -3.72 -3.40
CA SER A 3 14.76 -4.49 -2.72
C SER A 3 14.12 -5.42 -3.76
N VAL A 4 14.63 -6.66 -3.84
CA VAL A 4 14.11 -7.74 -4.68
C VAL A 4 12.70 -8.06 -4.21
N ILE A 5 11.70 -7.63 -4.98
CA ILE A 5 10.32 -8.09 -4.80
C ILE A 5 10.25 -9.41 -5.54
N PRO A 6 9.87 -10.53 -4.90
CA PRO A 6 9.65 -11.76 -5.64
C PRO A 6 8.56 -11.49 -6.69
N MET A 7 8.93 -11.66 -7.96
CA MET A 7 8.01 -11.52 -9.08
C MET A 7 6.85 -12.50 -8.87
N GLY A 8 5.62 -12.01 -8.79
CA GLY A 8 4.43 -12.86 -8.89
C GLY A 8 3.56 -13.02 -7.64
N ILE A 9 3.59 -12.11 -6.66
CA ILE A 9 2.59 -12.17 -5.57
C ILE A 9 1.20 -11.84 -6.12
N LYS A 10 0.33 -12.84 -6.18
CA LYS A 10 -1.05 -12.73 -6.66
C LYS A 10 -1.93 -12.17 -5.55
N VAL A 11 -2.66 -11.10 -5.87
CA VAL A 11 -3.65 -10.50 -5.00
C VAL A 11 -5.00 -11.15 -5.30
N VAL A 12 -5.75 -11.55 -4.26
CA VAL A 12 -7.01 -12.31 -4.43
C VAL A 12 -8.07 -11.55 -5.23
N LYS A 13 -7.98 -10.22 -5.30
CA LYS A 13 -8.93 -9.45 -6.10
C LYS A 13 -8.64 -9.66 -7.59
N ARG A 14 -9.51 -10.44 -8.26
CA ARG A 14 -9.52 -10.70 -9.71
C ARG A 14 -8.29 -11.44 -10.26
N GLY A 15 -7.50 -12.09 -9.40
CA GLY A 15 -6.26 -12.74 -9.82
C GLY A 15 -5.18 -11.79 -10.35
N ASP A 16 -5.28 -10.48 -10.09
CA ASP A 16 -4.28 -9.48 -10.52
C ASP A 16 -3.01 -9.63 -9.67
N SER A 17 -1.85 -9.47 -10.29
CA SER A 17 -0.57 -9.44 -9.58
C SER A 17 -0.42 -8.13 -8.80
N PHE A 18 0.17 -8.19 -7.59
CA PHE A 18 0.52 -7.01 -6.83
C PHE A 18 1.49 -6.13 -7.62
N LYS A 19 1.07 -4.88 -7.91
CA LYS A 19 1.92 -3.88 -8.56
C LYS A 19 2.29 -2.80 -7.55
N GLU A 20 3.56 -2.78 -7.12
CA GLU A 20 4.09 -1.75 -6.21
C GLU A 20 3.78 -0.34 -6.71
N LEU A 21 3.92 -0.11 -8.02
CA LEU A 21 3.65 1.17 -8.66
C LEU A 21 2.21 1.66 -8.41
N LYS A 22 1.20 0.76 -8.47
CA LYS A 22 -0.20 1.10 -8.18
C LYS A 22 -0.36 1.54 -6.72
N LEU A 23 0.35 0.89 -5.79
CA LEU A 23 0.31 1.22 -4.37
C LEU A 23 0.94 2.59 -4.12
N ARG A 24 2.15 2.82 -4.63
CA ARG A 24 2.85 4.12 -4.54
C ARG A 24 2.01 5.26 -5.08
N THR A 25 1.44 5.10 -6.26
CA THR A 25 0.57 6.11 -6.88
C THR A 25 -0.68 6.37 -6.04
N SER A 26 -1.31 5.34 -5.48
CA SER A 26 -2.50 5.51 -4.62
C SER A 26 -2.19 6.28 -3.35
N ILE A 27 -1.04 6.03 -2.72
CA ILE A 27 -0.62 6.75 -1.50
C ILE A 27 -0.20 8.18 -1.84
N LYS A 28 0.51 8.38 -2.95
CA LYS A 28 0.92 9.72 -3.44
C LYS A 28 -0.28 10.59 -3.79
N LYS A 29 -1.36 10.02 -4.34
CA LYS A 29 -2.64 10.74 -4.59
C LYS A 29 -3.25 11.31 -3.31
N CYS A 30 -2.98 10.72 -2.15
CA CYS A 30 -3.41 11.24 -0.85
C CYS A 30 -2.47 12.33 -0.29
N ARG A 31 -1.57 12.91 -1.11
CA ARG A 31 -0.56 13.91 -0.71
C ARG A 31 0.37 13.44 0.42
N ALA A 32 0.63 12.14 0.49
CA ALA A 32 1.59 11.59 1.44
C ALA A 32 3.02 12.05 1.12
N LYS A 33 3.83 12.28 2.16
CA LYS A 33 5.26 12.54 2.00
C LYS A 33 5.97 11.33 1.38
N PRO A 34 7.05 11.53 0.59
CA PRO A 34 7.78 10.42 -0.03
C PRO A 34 8.32 9.40 0.99
N ALA A 35 8.77 9.86 2.16
CA ALA A 35 9.19 9.00 3.26
C ALA A 35 8.05 8.08 3.74
N THR A 36 6.85 8.63 3.95
CA THR A 36 5.65 7.89 4.34
C THR A 36 5.23 6.89 3.27
N VAL A 37 5.31 7.25 1.98
CA VAL A 37 5.04 6.34 0.86
C VAL A 37 5.98 5.14 0.89
N SER A 38 7.29 5.37 1.05
CA SER A 38 8.28 4.29 1.12
C SER A 38 8.07 3.40 2.35
N ALA A 39 7.78 3.98 3.52
CA ALA A 39 7.50 3.21 4.73
C ALA A 39 6.26 2.31 4.58
N ALA A 40 5.17 2.85 4.01
CA ALA A 40 3.95 2.08 3.77
C ALA A 40 4.17 0.95 2.75
N VAL A 41 4.92 1.20 1.68
CA VAL A 41 5.27 0.17 0.69
C VAL A 41 6.12 -0.93 1.30
N ALA A 42 7.14 -0.57 2.10
CA ALA A 42 7.99 -1.53 2.79
C ALA A 42 7.20 -2.40 3.77
N ALA A 43 6.30 -1.79 4.54
CA ALA A 43 5.42 -2.52 5.47
C ALA A 43 4.47 -3.48 4.75
N VAL A 44 3.90 -3.06 3.61
CA VAL A 44 3.10 -3.95 2.77
C VAL A 44 3.95 -5.10 2.26
N LYS A 45 5.13 -4.85 1.69
CA LYS A 45 6.03 -5.92 1.22
C LYS A 45 6.35 -6.94 2.31
N LYS A 46 6.65 -6.48 3.53
CA LYS A 46 6.96 -7.37 4.66
C LYS A 46 5.79 -8.29 5.04
N LYS A 47 4.55 -7.82 4.85
CA LYS A 47 3.33 -8.59 5.11
C LYS A 47 2.75 -9.25 3.85
N LEU A 48 3.30 -8.96 2.67
CA LEU A 48 2.74 -9.39 1.40
C LEU A 48 2.92 -10.90 1.26
N ARG A 49 1.80 -11.62 1.14
CA ARG A 49 1.74 -13.07 0.97
C ARG A 49 0.89 -13.42 -0.24
N ASN A 50 1.17 -14.57 -0.84
CA ASN A 50 0.38 -15.05 -1.97
C ASN A 50 -1.06 -15.30 -1.51
N GLY A 51 -2.04 -14.75 -2.23
CA GLY A 51 -3.42 -14.82 -1.79
C GLY A 51 -3.85 -13.70 -0.83
N MET A 52 -3.01 -12.68 -0.60
CA MET A 52 -3.44 -11.52 0.20
C MET A 52 -4.47 -10.69 -0.57
N SER A 53 -5.53 -10.25 0.12
CA SER A 53 -6.57 -9.41 -0.49
C SER A 53 -6.17 -7.94 -0.55
N THR A 54 -6.67 -7.20 -1.55
CA THR A 54 -6.49 -5.73 -1.62
C THR A 54 -6.95 -5.00 -0.35
N LEU A 55 -7.97 -5.53 0.34
CA LEU A 55 -8.45 -4.98 1.61
C LEU A 55 -7.40 -5.09 2.71
N GLU A 56 -6.68 -6.21 2.79
CA GLU A 56 -5.61 -6.40 3.78
C GLU A 56 -4.39 -5.53 3.49
N ILE A 57 -4.05 -5.39 2.21
CA ILE A 57 -3.03 -4.44 1.76
C ILE A 57 -3.42 -3.03 2.19
N ARG A 58 -4.67 -2.63 1.93
CA ARG A 58 -5.19 -1.31 2.30
C ARG A 58 -5.21 -1.10 3.81
N LYS A 59 -5.57 -2.12 4.60
CA LYS A 59 -5.55 -2.09 6.06
C LYS A 59 -4.12 -1.89 6.59
N THR A 60 -3.15 -2.61 6.01
CA THR A 60 -1.73 -2.48 6.35
C THR A 60 -1.21 -1.07 6.05
N VAL A 61 -1.51 -0.54 4.86
CA VAL A 61 -1.14 0.84 4.50
C VAL A 61 -1.80 1.84 5.46
N THR A 62 -3.09 1.67 5.76
CA THR A 62 -3.82 2.56 6.65
C THR A 62 -3.24 2.56 8.07
N ASP A 63 -2.82 1.40 8.58
CA ASP A 63 -2.17 1.29 9.90
C ASP A 63 -0.85 2.08 9.95
N VAL A 64 -0.02 1.95 8.91
CA VAL A 64 1.23 2.71 8.79
C VAL A 64 0.95 4.20 8.66
N LEU A 65 0.00 4.58 7.79
CA LEU A 65 -0.40 5.97 7.61
C LEU A 65 -0.98 6.56 8.90
N LYS A 66 -1.72 5.80 9.72
CA LYS A 66 -2.23 6.31 11.00
C LYS A 66 -1.09 6.67 11.97
N LYS A 67 -0.02 5.89 11.96
CA LYS A 67 1.16 6.10 12.82
C LYS A 67 2.02 7.28 12.36
N THR A 68 2.12 7.51 11.05
CA THR A 68 2.98 8.57 10.49
C THR A 68 2.22 9.87 10.21
N ASP A 69 1.05 9.78 9.57
CA ASP A 69 0.28 10.92 9.05
C ASP A 69 -1.24 10.63 9.12
N PRO A 70 -1.91 10.84 10.28
CA PRO A 70 -3.32 10.49 10.46
C PRO A 70 -4.28 11.22 9.51
N LYS A 71 -3.91 12.41 9.01
CA LYS A 71 -4.67 13.13 7.97
C LYS A 71 -4.69 12.36 6.64
N VAL A 72 -3.52 11.85 6.21
CA VAL A 72 -3.39 11.04 4.99
C VAL A 72 -4.11 9.71 5.17
N ALA A 73 -4.03 9.11 6.36
CA ALA A 73 -4.74 7.87 6.69
C ALA A 73 -6.26 8.01 6.51
N LYS A 74 -6.88 9.10 6.95
CA LYS A 74 -8.31 9.36 6.74
C LYS A 74 -8.66 9.47 5.26
N HIS A 75 -7.85 10.18 4.46
CA HIS A 75 -8.06 10.29 3.01
C HIS A 75 -7.90 8.94 2.29
N TYR A 76 -6.89 8.16 2.68
CA TYR A 76 -6.63 6.86 2.09
C TYR A 76 -7.69 5.81 2.48
N ALA A 77 -8.17 5.84 3.73
CA ALA A 77 -9.21 4.96 4.24
C ALA A 77 -10.58 5.25 3.61
N THR A 78 -10.94 6.53 3.44
CA THR A 78 -12.25 6.93 2.89
C THR A 78 -12.39 6.64 1.40
N GLY A 79 -11.29 6.49 0.65
CA GLY A 79 -11.34 6.09 -0.76
C GLY A 79 -12.11 7.05 -1.66
N LYS A 80 -12.48 8.24 -1.16
CA LYS A 80 -13.15 9.26 -1.94
C LYS A 80 -12.16 9.74 -2.99
N LYS A 81 -12.42 9.32 -4.24
CA LYS A 81 -12.11 10.13 -5.41
C LYS A 81 -12.68 11.52 -5.13
N LYS A 82 -11.81 12.51 -5.00
CA LYS A 82 -12.24 13.88 -5.25
C LYS A 82 -12.45 14.02 -6.74
#